data_AF-A0A7Z9TBF2-F1
#
_entry.id   AF-A0A7Z9TBF2-F1
#
_cell.length_a   1.000
_cell.length_b   1.000
_cell.length_c   1.000
_cell.angle_alpha   90.00
_cell.angle_beta   90.00
_cell.angle_gamma   90.00
#
_symmetry.space_group_name_H-M   'P 1'
#
loop_
_entity.id
_entity.type
_entity.pdbx_description
1 polymer ?
#
loop_
_entity_poly.entity_id
_entity_poly.type
_entity_poly.pdbx_seq_one_letter_code
_entity_poly.pdbx_strand_id
1 'polypeptide(L)'
;MAHQLLAPRPRYGWQPGEIPGTARSAAVLAVLYPLQEIPHILLTVRASQLPTHAGQVSFPGGVLENSETVTEAALREAFEEVRISP
;
A
#
# COMPACT_ATOMS: atom_id res chain seq x y z
N MET A 1 16.99 -15.65 -3.42
CA MET A 1 17.06 -16.04 -1.98
C MET A 1 16.56 -14.95 -1.05
N ALA A 2 17.01 -13.69 -1.13
CA ALA A 2 16.57 -12.63 -0.20
C ALA A 2 15.05 -12.42 -0.14
N HIS A 3 14.34 -12.42 -1.27
CA HIS A 3 12.87 -12.23 -1.29
C HIS A 3 12.10 -13.33 -0.52
N GLN A 4 12.63 -14.56 -0.46
CA GLN A 4 12.00 -15.66 0.28
C GLN A 4 12.25 -15.53 1.79
N LEU A 5 13.41 -15.01 2.18
CA LEU A 5 13.77 -14.79 3.58
C LEU A 5 13.01 -13.61 4.19
N LEU A 6 12.73 -12.59 3.38
CA LEU A 6 12.01 -11.38 3.79
C LEU A 6 10.50 -11.46 3.54
N ALA A 7 10.01 -12.55 2.93
CA ALA A 7 8.59 -12.73 2.70
C ALA A 7 7.86 -12.74 4.05
N PRO A 8 6.84 -11.88 4.24
CA PRO A 8 6.06 -11.92 5.46
C PRO A 8 5.38 -13.28 5.57
N ARG A 9 5.29 -13.81 6.79
CA ARG A 9 4.47 -15.00 7.03
C ARG A 9 3.01 -14.62 6.75
N PRO A 10 2.33 -15.30 5.82
CA PRO A 10 0.93 -15.00 5.56
C PRO A 10 0.09 -15.17 6.82
N ARG A 11 -0.99 -14.40 6.93
CA ARG A 11 -1.96 -14.60 8.01
C ARG A 11 -2.55 -16.01 7.93
N TYR A 12 -2.86 -16.60 9.08
CA TYR A 12 -3.49 -17.91 9.14
C TYR A 12 -4.76 -17.94 8.28
N GLY A 13 -4.88 -18.96 7.42
CA GLY A 13 -6.00 -19.11 6.47
C GLY A 13 -5.83 -18.37 5.13
N TRP A 14 -4.72 -17.64 4.91
CA TRP A 14 -4.42 -17.10 3.58
C TRP A 14 -4.05 -18.21 2.60
N GLN A 15 -4.76 -18.29 1.48
CA GLN A 15 -4.43 -19.18 0.37
C GLN A 15 -3.93 -18.35 -0.82
N PRO A 16 -2.71 -18.61 -1.34
CA PRO A 16 -2.22 -17.94 -2.53
C PRO A 16 -3.18 -18.14 -3.71
N GLY A 17 -3.55 -17.04 -4.38
CA GLY A 17 -4.43 -17.08 -5.55
C GLY A 17 -5.94 -17.11 -5.24
N GLU A 18 -6.34 -17.27 -3.98
CA GLU A 18 -7.74 -17.16 -3.58
C GLU A 18 -8.06 -15.70 -3.21
N ILE A 19 -8.85 -15.04 -4.06
CA ILE A 19 -9.34 -13.68 -3.82
C ILE A 19 -10.83 -13.77 -3.52
N PRO A 20 -11.29 -13.43 -2.30
CA PRO A 20 -12.72 -13.44 -1.98
C PRO A 20 -13.51 -12.55 -2.93
N GLY A 21 -14.70 -12.98 -3.37
CA GLY A 21 -15.58 -12.15 -4.23
C GLY A 21 -16.05 -10.84 -3.57
N THR A 22 -15.88 -10.70 -2.26
CA THR A 22 -16.16 -9.49 -1.48
C THR A 22 -14.95 -8.55 -1.35
N ALA A 23 -13.78 -8.93 -1.88
CA ALA A 23 -12.59 -8.10 -1.85
C ALA A 23 -12.81 -6.81 -2.66
N ARG A 24 -12.35 -5.70 -2.11
CA ARG A 24 -12.37 -4.40 -2.80
C ARG A 24 -11.04 -4.21 -3.52
N SER A 25 -11.09 -3.77 -4.77
CA SER A 25 -9.90 -3.36 -5.50
C SER A 25 -9.27 -2.15 -4.81
N ALA A 26 -7.94 -2.16 -4.69
CA ALA A 26 -7.16 -1.09 -4.10
C ALA A 26 -5.86 -0.91 -4.89
N ALA A 27 -5.30 0.30 -4.82
CA ALA A 27 -4.02 0.63 -5.45
C ALA A 27 -3.09 1.30 -4.44
N VAL A 28 -1.79 1.08 -4.62
CA VAL A 28 -0.74 1.65 -3.78
C VAL A 28 0.37 2.25 -4.64
N LEU A 29 1.05 3.26 -4.12
CA LEU A 29 2.20 3.88 -4.76
C LEU A 29 3.49 3.48 -4.03
N ALA A 30 4.33 2.67 -4.68
CA ALA A 30 5.66 2.34 -4.18
C ALA A 30 6.68 3.38 -4.68
N VAL A 31 6.91 4.42 -3.87
CA VAL A 31 7.83 5.51 -4.21
C VAL A 31 9.25 5.11 -3.87
N LEU A 32 10.12 5.04 -4.87
CA LEU A 32 11.57 4.91 -4.71
C LEU A 32 12.20 6.27 -4.93
N TYR A 33 13.00 6.74 -3.97
CA TYR A 33 13.67 8.03 -4.07
C TYR A 33 15.08 7.99 -3.46
N PRO A 34 16.03 8.79 -3.97
CA PRO A 34 17.35 8.88 -3.37
C PRO A 34 17.32 9.81 -2.15
N LEU A 35 18.05 9.43 -1.11
CA LEU A 35 18.42 10.32 -0.01
C LEU A 35 19.90 10.08 0.27
N GLN A 36 20.72 11.11 0.06
CA GLN A 36 22.18 11.00 0.18
C GLN A 36 22.76 9.85 -0.67
N GLU A 37 22.35 9.75 -1.94
CA GLU A 37 22.74 8.68 -2.88
C GLU A 37 22.33 7.25 -2.48
N ILE A 38 21.55 7.08 -1.43
CA ILE A 38 21.03 5.78 -0.97
C ILE A 38 19.56 5.67 -1.40
N PRO A 39 19.14 4.55 -2.03
CA PRO A 39 17.74 4.34 -2.40
C PRO A 39 16.88 4.10 -1.16
N HIS A 40 15.78 4.84 -1.07
CA HIS A 40 14.79 4.75 -0.01
C HIS A 40 13.41 4.46 -0.58
N ILE A 41 12.55 3.90 0.27
CA ILE A 41 11.14 3.65 -0.03
C ILE A 41 10.29 4.44 0.96
N LEU A 42 9.27 5.13 0.46
CA LEU A 42 8.31 5.80 1.31
C LEU A 42 7.29 4.80 1.88
N LEU A 43 7.12 4.84 3.20
CA LEU A 43 6.11 4.08 3.94
C LEU A 43 5.33 5.02 4.86
N THR A 44 4.06 4.70 5.11
CA THR A 44 3.18 5.39 6.03
C THR A 44 2.86 4.51 7.23
N VAL A 45 2.57 5.15 8.37
CA VAL A 45 1.96 4.47 9.52
C VAL A 45 0.50 4.90 9.57
N ARG A 46 -0.42 3.96 9.38
CA ARG A 46 -1.85 4.28 9.38
C ARG A 46 -2.27 4.83 10.74
N ALA A 47 -3.05 5.92 10.71
CA ALA A 47 -3.55 6.56 11.93
C ALA A 47 -4.22 5.54 12.87
N SER A 48 -3.93 5.64 14.17
CA SER A 48 -4.39 4.68 15.18
C SER A 48 -5.92 4.63 15.34
N GLN A 49 -6.61 5.65 14.85
CA GLN A 49 -8.06 5.81 14.96
C GLN A 49 -8.83 5.14 13.81
N LEU A 50 -8.15 4.53 12.84
CA LEU A 50 -8.82 3.90 11.71
C LEU A 50 -9.49 2.57 12.12
N PRO A 51 -10.72 2.30 11.64
CA PRO A 51 -11.50 1.12 12.03
C PRO A 51 -10.83 -0.21 11.62
N THR A 52 -9.94 -0.17 10.64
CA THR A 52 -9.16 -1.33 10.18
C THR A 52 -7.71 -0.93 9.95
N HIS A 53 -6.77 -1.82 10.29
CA HIS A 53 -5.33 -1.68 10.03
C HIS A 53 -4.63 -0.51 10.75
N ALA A 54 -5.21 0.01 11.83
CA ALA A 54 -4.60 1.03 12.69
C ALA A 54 -3.16 0.67 13.10
N GLY A 55 -2.23 1.61 12.97
CA GLY A 55 -0.83 1.45 13.35
C GLY A 55 0.00 0.54 12.44
N GLN A 56 -0.56 0.00 11.37
CA GLN A 56 0.19 -0.82 10.41
C GLN A 56 1.06 0.05 9.50
N VAL A 57 2.23 -0.48 9.16
CA VAL A 57 3.10 0.09 8.12
C VAL A 57 2.55 -0.30 6.76
N SER A 58 2.38 0.69 5.88
CA SER A 58 1.84 0.50 4.53
C SER A 58 2.55 1.38 3.51
N PHE A 59 2.39 1.07 2.23
CA PHE A 59 2.58 2.07 1.18
C PHE A 59 1.42 3.08 1.22
N PRO A 60 1.62 4.32 0.73
CA PRO A 60 0.50 5.21 0.42
C PRO A 60 -0.46 4.54 -0.56
N GLY A 61 -1.76 4.59 -0.29
CA GLY A 61 -2.75 3.96 -1.15
C GLY A 61 -4.07 3.64 -0.46
N GLY A 62 -5.04 3.23 -1.27
CA GLY A 62 -6.41 3.05 -0.83
C GLY A 62 -7.29 2.34 -1.85
N VAL A 63 -8.58 2.28 -1.53
CA VAL A 63 -9.60 1.58 -2.32
C VAL A 63 -9.90 2.38 -3.59
N LEU A 64 -10.18 1.68 -4.69
CA LEU A 64 -10.63 2.32 -5.92
C LEU A 64 -12.02 2.94 -5.74
N GLU A 65 -12.17 4.19 -6.16
CA GLU A 65 -13.41 4.97 -6.12
C GLU A 65 -13.84 5.46 -7.51
N ASN A 66 -15.14 5.71 -7.72
CA ASN A 66 -15.68 6.48 -8.87
C ASN A 66 -15.19 6.06 -10.27
N SER A 67 -15.00 4.77 -10.53
CA SER A 67 -14.48 4.22 -11.80
C SER A 67 -13.07 4.69 -12.17
N GLU A 68 -12.27 5.09 -11.20
CA GLU A 68 -10.87 5.47 -11.41
C GLU A 68 -10.01 4.27 -11.86
N THR A 69 -8.96 4.57 -12.61
CA THR A 69 -7.89 3.62 -12.93
C THR A 69 -7.02 3.36 -11.70
N VAL A 70 -6.27 2.25 -11.70
CA VAL A 70 -5.32 1.92 -10.62
C VAL A 70 -4.28 3.02 -10.39
N THR A 71 -3.88 3.73 -11.46
CA THR A 71 -2.91 4.82 -11.38
C THR A 71 -3.53 6.06 -10.73
N GLU A 72 -4.75 6.43 -11.14
CA GLU A 72 -5.48 7.56 -10.56
C GLU A 72 -5.72 7.36 -9.06
N ALA A 73 -6.17 6.16 -8.66
CA ALA A 73 -6.34 5.80 -7.25
C ALA A 73 -5.04 5.97 -6.45
N ALA A 74 -3.94 5.41 -6.93
CA ALA A 74 -2.66 5.46 -6.23
C ALA A 74 -2.14 6.89 -6.06
N LEU A 75 -2.29 7.74 -7.08
CA LEU A 75 -1.86 9.14 -7.04
C LEU A 75 -2.76 9.99 -6.12
N ARG A 76 -4.09 9.81 -6.20
CA ARG A 76 -5.05 10.48 -5.32
C ARG A 76 -4.74 10.19 -3.84
N GLU A 77 -4.62 8.92 -3.49
CA GLU A 77 -4.32 8.48 -2.12
C GLU A 77 -2.95 8.96 -1.65
N ALA A 78 -1.92 8.90 -2.51
CA ALA A 78 -0.60 9.43 -2.17
C ALA A 78 -0.63 10.96 -1.94
N PHE A 79 -1.45 11.70 -2.70
CA PHE A 79 -1.65 13.12 -2.46
C PHE A 79 -2.39 13.39 -1.14
N GLU A 80 -3.42 12.61 -0.81
CA GLU A 80 -4.19 12.75 0.42
C GLU A 80 -3.38 12.42 1.68
N GLU A 81 -2.65 11.30 1.67
CA GLU A 81 -1.91 10.81 2.83
C GLU A 81 -0.56 11.53 3.04
N VAL A 82 0.18 11.81 1.96
CA VAL A 82 1.57 12.30 2.03
C VAL A 82 1.88 13.48 1.10
N ARG A 83 0.86 14.06 0.45
CA ARG A 83 0.99 15.28 -0.39
C ARG A 83 1.95 15.14 -1.58
N ILE A 84 2.13 13.93 -2.09
CA ILE A 84 2.85 13.72 -3.35
C ILE A 84 1.94 14.15 -4.50
N SER A 85 2.36 15.17 -5.23
CA SER A 85 1.71 15.59 -6.47
C SER A 85 2.24 14.77 -7.66
N PRO A 86 1.38 14.47 -8.65
CA PRO A 86 1.79 13.89 -9.93
C PRO A 86 2.85 14.71 -10.68
#